data_AF-A0A5K1DWM2-F1
#
_entry.id   AF-A0A5K1DWM2-F1
#
_cell.length_a   1.000
_cell.length_b   1.000
_cell.length_c   1.000
_cell.angle_alpha   90.00
_cell.angle_beta   90.00
_cell.angle_gamma   90.00
#
_symmetry.space_group_name_H-M   'P 1'
#
loop_
_entity.id
_entity.type
_entity.pdbx_description
1 polymer ?
#
loop_
_entity_poly.entity_id
_entity_poly.type
_entity_poly.pdbx_seq_one_letter_code
_entity_poly.pdbx_strand_id
1 'polypeptide(L)' 'WGEGPHEAVVTAMKQLNEYNPSGRYVIEEMWNHKENRKATLKEVIGYLVKTYKTRTRRI' A
#
# COMPACT_ATOMS: atom_id res chain seq x y z
N TRP A 1 10.67 26.68 23.20
CA TRP A 1 9.46 26.38 22.40
C TRP A 1 9.90 26.06 20.98
N GLY A 2 9.88 24.80 20.56
CA GLY A 2 10.36 24.42 19.22
C GLY A 2 10.75 22.95 19.06
N GLU A 3 11.20 22.29 20.14
CA GLU A 3 11.61 20.88 20.08
C GLU A 3 10.45 19.94 19.75
N GLY A 4 9.31 20.06 20.42
CA GLY A 4 8.16 19.17 20.16
C GLY A 4 7.69 19.17 18.70
N PRO A 5 7.42 20.33 18.07
CA PRO A 5 7.08 20.39 16.65
C PRO A 5 8.20 19.87 15.74
N HIS A 6 9.47 20.16 16.05
CA HIS A 6 10.61 19.66 15.27
C HIS A 6 10.71 18.12 15.33
N GLU A 7 10.63 17.54 16.53
CA GLU A 7 10.65 16.08 16.72
C GLU A 7 9.49 15.39 16.03
N ALA A 8 8.29 15.98 16.08
CA ALA A 8 7.12 15.46 15.38
C ALA A 8 7.33 15.40 13.86
N VAL A 9 7.88 16.47 13.27
CA VAL A 9 8.19 16.53 11.84
C VAL A 9 9.26 15.51 11.46
N VAL A 10 10.34 15.41 12.24
CA VAL A 10 11.42 14.43 12.01
C VAL A 10 10.89 13.00 12.10
N THR A 11 10.02 12.72 13.07
CA THR A 11 9.41 11.40 13.25
C THR A 11 8.51 11.03 12.08
N ALA A 12 7.61 11.94 11.67
CA ALA A 12 6.74 11.73 10.51
C ALA A 12 7.55 11.49 9.23
N MET A 13 8.62 12.25 9.02
CA MET A 13 9.50 12.09 7.87
C MET A 13 10.20 10.72 7.84
N LYS A 14 10.64 10.21 9.00
CA LYS A 14 11.23 8.86 9.12
C LYS A 14 10.20 7.78 8.80
N GLN A 15 8.98 7.89 9.33
CA GLN A 15 7.89 6.95 9.07
C GLN A 15 7.54 6.88 7.57
N LEU A 16 7.47 8.03 6.90
CA LEU A 16 7.22 8.08 5.45
C LEU A 16 8.35 7.44 4.64
N ASN A 17 9.61 7.66 5.06
CA ASN A 17 10.76 7.02 4.42
C ASN A 17 10.76 5.49 4.60
N GLU A 18 10.35 4.99 5.76
CA GLU A 18 10.26 3.56 6.01
C GLU A 18 9.13 2.91 5.21
N TYR A 19 7.99 3.60 5.08
CA TYR A 19 6.84 3.13 4.32
C TYR A 19 7.08 3.15 2.80
N ASN A 20 7.58 4.27 2.27
CA ASN A 20 7.82 4.46 0.84
C ASN A 20 9.04 5.37 0.64
N PRO A 21 10.27 4.83 0.59
CA PRO A 21 11.48 5.63 0.49
C PRO A 21 11.55 6.50 -0.78
N SER A 22 11.07 5.96 -1.90
CA SER A 22 11.15 6.65 -3.19
C SER A 22 10.17 7.80 -3.31
N GLY A 23 8.97 7.65 -2.75
CA GLY A 23 7.87 8.59 -2.98
C GLY A 23 7.39 9.35 -1.76
N ARG A 24 7.49 8.77 -0.56
CA ARG A 24 6.93 9.31 0.69
C ARG A 24 5.44 9.67 0.61
N TYR A 25 4.71 9.08 -0.33
CA TYR A 25 3.26 9.20 -0.49
C TYR A 25 2.57 7.89 -0.15
N VAL A 26 1.27 8.01 0.17
CA VAL A 26 0.38 6.86 0.42
C VAL A 26 0.25 6.05 -0.87
N ILE A 27 0.53 4.75 -0.79
CA ILE A 27 0.39 3.83 -1.92
C ILE A 27 -0.98 3.17 -1.80
N GLU A 28 -1.68 3.02 -2.91
CA GLU A 28 -2.92 2.24 -2.93
C GLU A 28 -2.59 0.76 -2.68
N GLU A 29 -3.12 0.21 -1.58
CA GLU A 29 -2.91 -1.17 -1.20
C GLU A 29 -4.18 -1.99 -1.49
N MET A 30 -4.02 -3.20 -2.04
CA MET A 30 -5.15 -4.10 -2.20
C MET A 30 -5.60 -4.63 -0.83
N TRP A 31 -6.89 -4.49 -0.55
CA TRP A 31 -7.50 -4.95 0.70
C TRP A 31 -8.31 -6.24 0.49
N ASN A 32 -8.10 -7.24 1.36
CA ASN A 32 -8.97 -8.40 1.42
C ASN A 32 -10.15 -8.08 2.36
N HIS A 33 -11.27 -7.64 1.78
CA HIS A 33 -12.49 -7.34 2.53
C HIS A 33 -13.10 -8.54 3.27
N LYS A 34 -12.81 -9.78 2.85
CA LYS A 34 -13.33 -10.98 3.51
C LYS A 34 -12.61 -11.27 4.82
N GLU A 35 -11.30 -11.06 4.83
CA GLU A 35 -10.45 -11.29 6.02
C GLU A 35 -10.15 -10.00 6.78
N ASN A 36 -10.70 -8.87 6.33
CA ASN A 36 -10.53 -7.54 6.89
C ASN A 36 -9.06 -7.17 7.17
N ARG A 37 -8.18 -7.50 6.22
CA ARG A 37 -6.74 -7.23 6.28
C ARG A 37 -6.20 -6.87 4.90
N LYS A 38 -4.98 -6.32 4.87
CA LYS A 38 -4.23 -6.13 3.62
C LYS A 38 -4.10 -7.47 2.88
N ALA A 39 -4.34 -7.45 1.58
CA ALA A 39 -4.19 -8.62 0.74
C ALA A 39 -2.71 -9.02 0.68
N THR A 40 -2.45 -10.32 0.78
CA THR A 40 -1.12 -10.88 0.54
C THR A 40 -0.77 -10.79 -0.94
N LEU A 41 0.52 -10.78 -1.24
CA LEU A 41 1.02 -10.79 -2.62
C LEU A 41 0.43 -11.97 -3.43
N LYS A 42 0.26 -13.14 -2.81
CA LYS A 42 -0.33 -14.32 -3.46
C LYS A 42 -1.78 -14.09 -3.86
N GLU A 43 -2.58 -13.46 -3.00
CA GLU A 43 -3.98 -13.12 -3.29
C GLU A 43 -4.07 -12.10 -4.43
N VAL A 44 -3.22 -11.08 -4.41
CA VAL A 44 -3.14 -10.04 -5.45
C VAL A 44 -2.79 -10.63 -6.82
N ILE A 45 -1.72 -11.44 -6.88
CA ILE A 45 -1.30 -12.10 -8.13
C ILE A 45 -2.41 -13.03 -8.65
N GLY A 46 -3.01 -13.83 -7.76
CA GLY A 46 -4.13 -14.71 -8.12
C GLY A 46 -5.32 -13.94 -8.70
N TYR A 47 -5.65 -12.79 -8.10
CA TYR A 47 -6.70 -11.91 -8.60
C TYR A 47 -6.37 -11.33 -9.98
N LEU A 48 -5.15 -10.80 -10.18
CA LEU A 48 -4.72 -10.23 -11.46
C LEU A 48 -4.77 -11.26 -12.60
N VAL A 49 -4.26 -12.48 -12.36
CA VAL A 49 -4.30 -13.58 -13.35
C VAL A 49 -5.73 -13.96 -13.70
N LYS A 50 -6.63 -14.04 -12.71
CA LYS A 50 -8.04 -14.34 -12.94
C LYS A 50 -8.71 -13.25 -13.78
N THR A 51 -8.53 -11.99 -13.39
CA THR A 51 -9.10 -10.82 -14.07
C THR A 51 -8.64 -10.75 -15.52
N TYR A 52 -7.35 -10.97 -15.77
CA TYR A 52 -6.80 -11.01 -17.13
C TYR A 52 -7.46 -12.11 -17.98
N LYS A 53 -7.52 -13.35 -17.47
CA LYS A 53 -8.17 -14.48 -18.17
C LYS A 53 -9.66 -14.29 -18.40
N THR A 54 -10.38 -13.62 -17.49
CA THR A 54 -11.80 -13.32 -17.68
C THR A 54 -11.99 -12.26 -18.76
N ARG A 55 -11.11 -11.25 -18.83
CA ARG A 55 -11.18 -10.21 -19.85
C ARG A 55 -10.93 -10.75 -21.25
N THR A 56 -9.96 -11.64 -21.42
CA THR A 56 -9.62 -12.23 -22.73
C THR A 56 -10.66 -13.23 -23.24
N ARG A 57 -11.48 -13.82 -22.38
CA ARG A 57 -12.60 -14.70 -22.80
C ARG A 57 -13.87 -13.95 -23.19
N ARG A 58 -13.94 -12.65 -22.91
CA ARG A 58 -15.07 -11.77 -23.25
C ARG A 58 -14.84 -11.00 -24.55
N ILE A 59 -13.66 -11.17 -25.15
CA ILE A 59 -13.26 -10.65 -26.47
C ILE A 59 -13.36 -11.83 -27.42
#